data_AF-U2YKY0-F1
#
_entry.id   AF-U2YKY0-F1
#
_cell.length_a   1.000
_cell.length_b   1.000
_cell.length_c   1.000
_cell.angle_alpha   90.00
_cell.angle_beta   90.00
_cell.angle_gamma   90.00
#
_symmetry.space_group_name_H-M   'P 1'
#
loop_
_entity.id
_entity.type
_entity.pdbx_description
1 polymer ?
#
loop_
_entity_poly.entity_id
_entity_poly.type
_entity_poly.pdbx_seq_one_letter_code
_entity_poly.pdbx_strand_id
1 'polypeptide(L)'
;MMPQPDIWTVGAGLAALALLATLRLSIPATVGMKPGGLAGFLTSPTWLVPLILAMAGTIGLMMTGDISPWPPATQAEFAGKWGMWAGVTGFLLVLVVDLWLLWTPSIVARRFAGKDGPKPIKGLTLFNLLFGAAFIAFLVFVVR
;
A
#
# COMPACT_ATOMS: atom_id res chain seq x y z
N MET A 1 16.11 24.80 -12.24
CA MET A 1 15.95 23.84 -13.35
C MET A 1 14.85 22.88 -12.97
N MET A 2 13.81 22.72 -13.79
CA MET A 2 12.77 21.72 -13.50
C MET A 2 13.38 20.32 -13.67
N PRO A 3 13.25 19.40 -12.69
CA PRO A 3 13.75 18.05 -12.85
C PRO A 3 13.08 17.41 -14.06
N GLN A 4 13.86 16.83 -14.98
CA GLN A 4 13.28 16.03 -16.06
C GLN A 4 12.56 14.82 -15.45
N PRO A 5 11.38 14.43 -15.98
CA PRO A 5 10.68 13.25 -15.52
C PRO A 5 11.55 12.01 -15.77
N ASP A 6 11.97 11.38 -14.68
CA ASP A 6 12.68 10.11 -14.67
C ASP A 6 11.70 8.94 -14.47
N ILE A 7 12.20 7.70 -14.56
CA ILE A 7 11.40 6.50 -14.33
C ILE A 7 10.75 6.49 -12.94
N TRP A 8 11.38 7.13 -11.95
CA TRP A 8 10.86 7.26 -10.60
C TRP A 8 9.68 8.22 -10.50
N THR A 9 9.61 9.23 -11.36
CA THR A 9 8.45 10.13 -11.46
C THR A 9 7.20 9.33 -11.90
N VAL A 10 7.37 8.43 -12.87
CA VAL A 10 6.30 7.51 -13.32
C VAL A 10 5.95 6.52 -12.20
N GLY A 11 6.96 5.96 -11.52
CA GLY A 11 6.78 5.08 -10.38
C GLY A 11 5.98 5.72 -9.24
N ALA A 12 6.32 6.96 -8.88
CA ALA A 12 5.62 7.74 -7.86
C ALA A 12 4.15 8.00 -8.25
N GLY A 13 3.91 8.35 -9.52
CA GLY A 13 2.55 8.53 -10.05
C GLY A 13 1.71 7.26 -9.94
N LEU A 14 2.25 6.11 -10.37
CA LEU A 14 1.56 4.82 -10.26
C LEU A 14 1.33 4.40 -8.81
N ALA A 15 2.33 4.57 -7.93
CA ALA A 15 2.21 4.28 -6.51
C ALA A 15 1.15 5.17 -5.83
N ALA A 16 1.06 6.45 -6.22
CA ALA A 16 0.03 7.36 -5.72
C ALA A 16 -1.37 6.94 -6.17
N LEU A 17 -1.55 6.57 -7.43
CA LEU A 17 -2.83 6.05 -7.94
C LEU A 17 -3.23 4.73 -7.26
N ALA A 18 -2.27 3.84 -7.03
CA ALA A 18 -2.49 2.61 -6.29
C ALA A 18 -2.85 2.88 -4.82
N LEU A 19 -2.23 3.88 -4.19
CA LEU A 19 -2.60 4.33 -2.85
C LEU A 19 -4.03 4.88 -2.81
N LEU A 20 -4.41 5.75 -3.76
CA LEU A 20 -5.77 6.28 -3.85
C LEU A 20 -6.81 5.17 -4.04
N ALA A 21 -6.53 4.21 -4.92
CA ALA A 21 -7.36 3.03 -5.10
C ALA A 21 -7.46 2.19 -3.81
N THR A 22 -6.32 1.96 -3.13
CA THR A 22 -6.25 1.23 -1.85
C THR A 22 -7.05 1.92 -0.76
N LEU A 23 -6.86 3.23 -0.56
CA LEU A 23 -7.60 4.03 0.42
C LEU A 23 -9.11 3.96 0.16
N ARG A 24 -9.53 4.07 -1.11
CA ARG A 24 -10.94 3.93 -1.46
C ARG A 24 -11.50 2.55 -1.13
N LEU A 25 -10.73 1.47 -1.36
CA LEU A 25 -11.14 0.13 -0.96
C LEU A 25 -11.22 -0.04 0.56
N SER A 26 -10.34 0.64 1.28
CA SER A 26 -10.17 0.57 2.73
C SER A 26 -11.17 1.42 3.53
N ILE A 27 -11.98 2.25 2.88
CA ILE A 27 -13.04 3.05 3.52
C ILE A 27 -14.40 2.35 3.40
N PRO A 28 -14.98 1.83 4.50
CA PRO A 28 -16.28 1.17 4.46
C PRO A 28 -17.42 2.06 3.94
N ALA A 29 -17.36 3.38 4.17
CA ALA A 29 -18.39 4.33 3.74
C ALA A 29 -18.53 4.48 2.22
N THR A 30 -17.51 4.08 1.44
CA THR A 30 -17.57 4.19 -0.03
C THR A 30 -18.25 2.98 -0.69
N VAL A 31 -18.78 2.04 0.10
CA VAL A 31 -19.54 0.88 -0.41
C VAL A 31 -20.79 1.36 -1.14
N GLY A 32 -20.92 0.99 -2.41
CA GLY A 32 -22.06 1.37 -3.27
C GLY A 32 -21.89 2.73 -3.97
N MET A 33 -20.85 3.51 -3.64
CA MET A 33 -20.55 4.75 -4.34
C MET A 33 -19.82 4.46 -5.65
N LYS A 34 -20.41 4.90 -6.77
CA LYS A 34 -19.78 4.94 -8.10
C LYS A 34 -19.35 6.37 -8.43
N PRO A 35 -18.13 6.81 -8.06
CA PRO A 35 -17.60 8.08 -8.49
C PRO A 35 -17.43 8.04 -10.00
N GLY A 36 -18.05 9.00 -10.68
CA GLY A 36 -17.89 9.22 -12.11
C GLY A 36 -16.65 10.07 -12.42
N GLY A 37 -16.33 10.17 -13.71
CA GLY A 37 -15.31 11.07 -14.23
C GLY A 37 -13.92 10.86 -13.63
N LEU A 38 -13.23 11.97 -13.33
CA LEU A 38 -11.84 11.96 -12.85
C LEU A 38 -11.68 11.22 -11.52
N ALA A 39 -12.60 11.38 -10.58
CA ALA A 39 -12.56 10.67 -9.30
C ALA A 39 -12.68 9.15 -9.48
N GLY A 40 -13.51 8.71 -10.44
CA GLY A 40 -13.62 7.29 -10.82
C GLY A 40 -12.33 6.74 -11.41
N PHE A 41 -11.68 7.52 -12.28
CA PHE A 41 -10.40 7.15 -12.89
C PHE A 41 -9.28 7.06 -11.84
N LEU A 42 -9.06 8.11 -11.03
CA LEU A 42 -7.97 8.19 -10.05
C LEU A 42 -8.05 7.13 -8.94
N THR A 43 -9.25 6.61 -8.67
CA THR A 43 -9.49 5.59 -7.65
C THR A 43 -9.92 4.25 -8.25
N SER A 44 -9.62 4.04 -9.54
CA SER A 44 -9.95 2.80 -10.23
C SER A 44 -9.17 1.60 -9.65
N PRO A 45 -9.81 0.44 -9.42
CA PRO A 45 -9.13 -0.78 -9.04
C PRO A 45 -8.04 -1.24 -10.03
N THR A 46 -8.09 -0.79 -11.29
CA THR A 46 -7.07 -1.10 -12.31
C THR A 46 -5.66 -0.69 -11.87
N TRP A 47 -5.53 0.36 -11.04
CA TRP A 47 -4.23 0.80 -10.53
C TRP A 47 -3.58 -0.16 -9.53
N LEU A 48 -4.33 -1.15 -9.02
CA LEU A 48 -3.80 -2.17 -8.13
C LEU A 48 -3.06 -3.29 -8.89
N VAL A 49 -3.28 -3.43 -10.19
CA VAL A 49 -2.62 -4.49 -11.00
C VAL A 49 -1.08 -4.37 -10.95
N PRO A 50 -0.46 -3.22 -11.28
CA PRO A 50 1.00 -3.09 -11.17
C PRO A 50 1.49 -3.19 -9.72
N LEU A 51 0.64 -2.85 -8.75
CA LEU A 51 0.98 -2.90 -7.33
C LEU A 51 1.21 -4.35 -6.85
N ILE A 52 0.57 -5.37 -7.43
CA ILE A 52 0.77 -6.76 -6.99
C ILE A 52 2.24 -7.16 -7.09
N LEU A 53 2.88 -6.84 -8.21
CA LEU A 53 4.30 -7.14 -8.43
C LEU A 53 5.19 -6.22 -7.59
N ALA A 54 4.86 -4.93 -7.52
CA ALA A 54 5.62 -3.96 -6.72
C ALA A 54 5.61 -4.32 -5.23
N MET A 55 4.45 -4.71 -4.69
CA MET A 55 4.29 -5.11 -3.29
C MET A 55 5.09 -6.36 -2.97
N ALA A 56 5.07 -7.38 -3.83
CA ALA A 56 5.90 -8.57 -3.63
C ALA A 56 7.41 -8.23 -3.64
N GLY A 57 7.84 -7.38 -4.56
CA GLY A 57 9.22 -6.88 -4.61
C GLY A 57 9.60 -6.07 -3.37
N THR A 58 8.73 -5.16 -2.93
CA THR A 58 8.93 -4.35 -1.72
C THR A 58 9.02 -5.21 -0.47
N ILE A 59 8.15 -6.20 -0.29
CA ILE A 59 8.24 -7.16 0.83
C ILE A 59 9.53 -7.97 0.75
N GLY A 60 9.90 -8.45 -0.44
CA GLY A 60 11.15 -9.19 -0.64
C GLY A 60 12.38 -8.38 -0.22
N LEU A 61 12.45 -7.11 -0.62
CA LEU A 61 13.51 -6.18 -0.21
C LEU A 61 13.51 -5.88 1.29
N MET A 62 12.35 -5.85 1.94
CA MET A 62 12.28 -5.73 3.40
C MET A 62 12.81 -6.99 4.08
N MET A 63 12.49 -8.18 3.55
CA MET A 63 12.93 -9.46 4.08
C MET A 63 14.44 -9.71 3.92
N THR A 64 15.10 -9.05 2.97
CA THR A 64 16.56 -9.06 2.83
C THR A 64 17.24 -7.95 3.64
N GLY A 65 16.47 -7.06 4.27
CA GLY A 65 16.98 -5.89 5.00
C GLY A 65 17.43 -4.73 4.10
N ASP A 66 17.29 -4.86 2.77
CA ASP A 66 17.73 -3.85 1.79
C ASP A 66 16.97 -2.53 1.90
N ILE A 67 15.71 -2.57 2.38
CA ILE A 67 14.86 -1.40 2.58
C ILE A 67 14.15 -1.47 3.93
N SER A 68 13.82 -0.31 4.50
CA SER A 68 13.08 -0.25 5.75
C SER A 68 11.61 -0.61 5.59
N PRO A 69 10.99 -1.32 6.56
CA PRO A 69 9.53 -1.37 6.67
C PRO A 69 8.95 -0.04 7.19
N TRP A 70 9.77 0.93 7.62
CA TRP A 70 9.31 2.26 8.03
C TRP A 70 9.31 3.25 6.86
N PRO A 71 8.16 3.79 6.40
CA PRO A 71 8.09 4.59 5.18
C PRO A 71 9.03 5.81 5.14
N PRO A 72 9.14 6.64 6.20
CA PRO A 72 10.08 7.77 6.21
C PRO A 72 11.56 7.35 6.10
N ALA A 73 11.93 6.20 6.65
CA ALA A 73 13.30 5.70 6.53
C ALA A 73 13.59 5.26 5.08
N THR A 74 12.66 4.52 4.46
CA THR A 74 12.80 4.11 3.05
C THR A 74 12.81 5.31 2.10
N GLN A 75 12.04 6.35 2.39
CA GLN A 75 12.09 7.61 1.65
C GLN A 75 13.50 8.20 1.66
N ALA A 76 14.13 8.30 2.83
CA ALA A 76 15.46 8.86 2.98
C ALA A 76 16.52 7.99 2.28
N GLU A 77 16.43 6.67 2.43
CA GLU A 77 17.34 5.70 1.79
C GLU A 77 17.27 5.78 0.26
N PHE A 78 16.07 5.84 -0.32
CA PHE A 78 15.89 5.92 -1.77
C PHE A 78 16.27 7.30 -2.31
N ALA A 79 15.92 8.37 -1.59
CA ALA A 79 16.27 9.73 -1.97
C ALA A 79 17.79 9.92 -2.02
N GLY A 80 18.53 9.35 -1.07
CA GLY A 80 19.98 9.43 -1.03
C GLY A 80 20.68 8.66 -2.17
N LYS A 81 20.06 7.61 -2.70
CA LYS A 81 20.65 6.75 -3.75
C LYS A 81 20.25 7.15 -5.17
N TRP A 82 18.98 7.48 -5.38
CA TRP A 82 18.40 7.63 -6.71
C TRP A 82 17.62 8.94 -6.91
N GLY A 83 17.66 9.84 -5.93
CA GLY A 83 17.03 11.15 -6.00
C GLY A 83 15.61 11.20 -5.44
N MET A 84 15.08 12.43 -5.33
CA MET A 84 13.85 12.73 -4.60
C MET A 84 12.63 11.91 -5.04
N TRP A 85 12.41 11.72 -6.34
CA TRP A 85 11.27 10.94 -6.85
C TRP A 85 11.36 9.46 -6.52
N ALA A 86 12.57 8.90 -6.45
CA ALA A 86 12.77 7.55 -5.95
C ALA A 86 12.36 7.45 -4.48
N GLY A 87 12.73 8.45 -3.68
CA GLY A 87 12.30 8.60 -2.28
C GLY A 87 10.78 8.59 -2.15
N VAL A 88 10.07 9.40 -2.95
CA VAL A 88 8.60 9.44 -2.97
C VAL A 88 8.01 8.09 -3.39
N THR A 89 8.58 7.44 -4.40
CA THR A 89 8.15 6.10 -4.84
C THR A 89 8.29 5.07 -3.71
N GLY A 90 9.46 5.02 -3.07
CA GLY A 90 9.73 4.11 -1.95
C GLY A 90 8.76 4.34 -0.78
N PHE A 91 8.58 5.61 -0.37
CA PHE A 91 7.63 5.99 0.67
C PHE A 91 6.21 5.46 0.38
N LEU A 92 5.69 5.73 -0.82
CA LEU A 92 4.34 5.35 -1.21
C LEU A 92 4.18 3.84 -1.28
N LEU A 93 5.16 3.12 -1.83
CA LEU A 93 5.11 1.66 -1.90
C LEU A 93 5.07 1.02 -0.52
N VAL A 94 5.95 1.44 0.40
CA VAL A 94 5.95 0.92 1.78
C VAL A 94 4.61 1.23 2.47
N LEU A 95 4.09 2.46 2.34
CA LEU A 95 2.82 2.84 2.94
C LEU A 95 1.65 2.01 2.39
N VAL A 96 1.66 1.70 1.09
CA VAL A 96 0.66 0.82 0.49
C VAL A 96 0.82 -0.61 1.02
N VAL A 97 2.05 -1.14 1.10
CA VAL A 97 2.31 -2.48 1.68
C VAL A 97 1.79 -2.54 3.12
N ASP A 98 2.07 -1.54 3.95
CA ASP A 98 1.58 -1.47 5.33
C ASP A 98 0.06 -1.50 5.40
N LEU A 99 -0.62 -0.71 4.56
CA LEU A 99 -2.09 -0.75 4.48
C LEU A 99 -2.61 -2.13 4.09
N TRP A 100 -1.95 -2.81 3.16
CA TRP A 100 -2.31 -4.16 2.74
C TRP A 100 -1.98 -5.23 3.78
N LEU A 101 -0.94 -5.07 4.58
CA LEU A 101 -0.65 -5.98 5.69
C LEU A 101 -1.62 -5.78 6.85
N LEU A 102 -1.95 -4.54 7.18
CA LEU A 102 -2.67 -4.19 8.41
C LEU A 102 -4.19 -4.17 8.23
N TRP A 103 -4.70 -3.62 7.12
CA TRP A 103 -6.09 -3.17 7.07
C TRP A 103 -6.86 -3.61 5.83
N THR A 104 -6.33 -3.33 4.63
CA THR A 104 -7.05 -3.41 3.35
C THR A 104 -7.71 -4.78 3.10
N PRO A 105 -7.03 -5.93 3.25
CA PRO A 105 -7.63 -7.23 2.97
C PRO A 105 -8.85 -7.51 3.85
N SER A 106 -8.80 -7.11 5.12
CA SER A 106 -9.90 -7.33 6.05
C SER A 106 -11.16 -6.55 5.66
N ILE A 107 -11.00 -5.31 5.20
CA ILE A 107 -12.12 -4.48 4.73
C ILE A 107 -12.66 -4.99 3.41
N VAL A 108 -11.78 -5.39 2.49
CA VAL A 108 -12.17 -5.98 1.20
C VAL A 108 -12.96 -7.27 1.43
N ALA A 109 -12.49 -8.18 2.29
CA ALA A 109 -13.21 -9.41 2.60
C ALA A 109 -14.58 -9.15 3.25
N ARG A 110 -14.65 -8.20 4.19
CA ARG A 110 -15.93 -7.75 4.79
C ARG A 110 -16.90 -7.18 3.76
N ARG A 111 -16.38 -6.51 2.73
CA ARG A 111 -17.19 -5.98 1.61
C ARG A 111 -17.88 -7.10 0.84
N PHE A 112 -17.13 -8.15 0.50
CA PHE A 112 -17.68 -9.30 -0.23
C PHE A 112 -18.62 -10.16 0.62
N ALA A 113 -18.45 -10.16 1.93
CA ALA A 113 -19.30 -10.93 2.86
C ALA A 113 -20.69 -10.31 3.11
N GLY A 114 -20.89 -9.01 2.83
CA GLY A 114 -22.14 -8.31 3.12
C GLY A 114 -22.35 -7.98 4.61
N LYS A 115 -23.42 -7.25 4.93
CA LYS A 115 -23.74 -6.79 6.31
C LYS A 115 -24.06 -7.95 7.27
N ASP A 116 -24.66 -9.02 6.73
CA ASP A 116 -25.07 -10.22 7.47
C ASP A 116 -24.05 -11.36 7.34
N GLY A 117 -22.84 -11.04 6.86
CA GLY A 117 -21.78 -12.01 6.68
C GLY A 117 -21.40 -12.76 7.98
N PRO A 118 -20.83 -13.97 7.87
CA PRO A 118 -20.54 -14.83 9.02
C PRO A 118 -19.75 -14.11 10.12
N LYS A 119 -20.12 -14.33 11.39
CA LYS A 119 -19.46 -13.73 12.58
C LYS A 119 -17.91 -13.78 12.54
N PRO A 120 -17.25 -14.86 12.08
CA PRO A 120 -15.79 -14.90 11.91
C PRO A 120 -15.20 -13.73 11.09
N ILE A 121 -15.92 -13.25 10.08
CA ILE A 121 -15.45 -12.16 9.20
C ILE A 121 -15.39 -10.81 9.93
N LYS A 122 -16.13 -10.66 11.04
CA LYS A 122 -16.04 -9.46 11.91
C LYS A 122 -14.74 -9.42 12.71
N GLY A 123 -14.19 -10.58 13.08
CA GLY A 123 -12.90 -10.70 13.77
C GLY A 123 -11.68 -10.54 12.86
N LEU A 124 -11.88 -10.62 11.54
CA LEU A 124 -10.82 -10.58 10.54
C LEU A 124 -9.98 -9.31 10.61
N THR A 125 -10.58 -8.15 10.91
CA THR A 125 -9.83 -6.90 11.05
C THR A 125 -8.85 -6.94 12.22
N LEU A 126 -9.28 -7.46 13.38
CA LEU A 126 -8.39 -7.61 14.52
C LEU A 126 -7.27 -8.61 14.23
N PHE A 127 -7.62 -9.75 13.62
CA PHE A 127 -6.63 -10.74 13.18
C PHE A 127 -5.59 -10.12 12.23
N ASN A 128 -6.04 -9.40 11.20
CA ASN A 128 -5.16 -8.79 10.22
C ASN A 128 -4.26 -7.71 10.83
N LEU A 129 -4.78 -6.91 11.76
CA LEU A 129 -3.98 -5.94 12.51
C LEU A 129 -2.90 -6.63 13.35
N LEU A 130 -3.22 -7.71 14.06
CA LEU A 130 -2.27 -8.44 14.90
C LEU A 130 -1.18 -9.10 14.06
N PHE A 131 -1.55 -9.86 13.03
CA PHE A 131 -0.60 -10.55 12.16
C PHE A 131 0.23 -9.58 11.32
N GLY A 132 -0.40 -8.54 10.77
CA GLY A 132 0.30 -7.49 10.03
C GLY A 132 1.29 -6.73 10.93
N ALA A 133 0.88 -6.33 12.14
CA ALA A 133 1.78 -5.65 13.07
C ALA A 133 2.91 -6.57 13.56
N ALA A 134 2.62 -7.84 13.83
CA ALA A 134 3.64 -8.83 14.19
C ALA A 134 4.65 -9.05 13.06
N PHE A 135 4.18 -9.10 11.81
CA PHE A 135 5.04 -9.23 10.64
C PHE A 135 5.91 -7.98 10.42
N ILE A 136 5.34 -6.78 10.53
CA ILE A 136 6.11 -5.52 10.48
C ILE A 136 7.14 -5.48 11.62
N ALA A 137 6.77 -5.86 12.84
CA ALA A 137 7.70 -5.93 13.96
C ALA A 137 8.83 -6.93 13.71
N PHE A 138 8.54 -8.09 13.13
CA PHE A 138 9.56 -9.05 12.69
C PHE A 138 10.53 -8.43 11.67
N LEU A 139 10.01 -7.72 10.66
CA LEU A 139 10.85 -7.01 9.68
C LEU A 139 11.72 -5.92 10.33
N VAL A 140 11.21 -5.22 11.34
CA VAL A 140 11.92 -4.13 12.03
C VAL A 140 13.00 -4.63 12.99
N PHE A 141 12.72 -5.69 13.75
CA PHE A 141 13.54 -6.08 14.91
C PHE A 141 14.33 -7.39 14.72
N VAL A 142 14.03 -8.17 13.68
CA VAL A 142 14.69 -9.47 13.45
C VAL A 142 15.47 -9.47 12.15
N VAL A 143 14.90 -8.89 11.09
CA VAL A 143 15.58 -8.82 9.77
C VAL A 143 16.58 -7.67 9.72
N ARG A 144 16.28 -6.56 10.38
CA ARG A 144 17.19 -5.44 10.60
C ARG A 144 17.84 -5.52 11.98
#